data_AF-A0A939B0F1-F1
#
_entry.id   AF-A0A939B0F1-F1
#
_cell.length_a   1.000
_cell.length_b   1.000
_cell.length_c   1.000
_cell.angle_alpha   90.00
_cell.angle_beta   90.00
_cell.angle_gamma   90.00
#
_symmetry.space_group_name_H-M   'P 1'
#
loop_
_entity.id
_entity.type
_entity.pdbx_description
1 polymer ?
#
loop_
_entity_poly.entity_id
_entity_poly.type
_entity_poly.pdbx_seq_one_letter_code
_entity_poly.pdbx_strand_id
1 'polypeptide(L)' 'MPTAQRKPLRAVQPSVAAATTNQLEQTIADCHARAKDAAESGDISASARWILAALDNERRLAGRGPQVLQIIKPRG' A
#
# COMPACT_ATOMS: atom_id res chain seq x y z
N MET A 1 -43.78 5.95 27.44
CA MET A 1 -42.69 6.55 26.63
C MET A 1 -41.53 5.56 26.58
N PRO A 2 -41.29 4.84 25.47
CA PRO A 2 -40.18 3.89 25.40
C PRO A 2 -38.89 4.63 25.02
N THR A 3 -37.87 4.50 25.85
CA THR A 3 -36.52 5.04 25.64
C THR A 3 -35.78 4.18 24.62
N ALA A 4 -35.50 4.73 23.45
CA ALA A 4 -34.71 4.07 22.41
C ALA A 4 -33.25 3.93 22.87
N GLN A 5 -32.82 2.70 23.15
CA GLN A 5 -31.42 2.40 23.42
C GLN A 5 -30.60 2.58 22.14
N ARG A 6 -29.62 3.48 22.18
CA ARG A 6 -28.66 3.68 21.09
C ARG A 6 -27.69 2.50 21.05
N LYS A 7 -27.77 1.71 19.98
CA LYS A 7 -26.84 0.62 19.67
C LYS A 7 -25.41 1.18 19.56
N PRO A 8 -24.40 0.61 20.24
CA PRO A 8 -23.04 1.12 20.16
C PRO A 8 -22.49 0.95 18.74
N LEU A 9 -21.86 2.01 18.22
CA LEU A 9 -21.18 2.00 16.94
C LEU A 9 -20.06 0.96 17.00
N ARG A 10 -20.16 -0.08 16.16
CA ARG A 10 -19.14 -1.12 16.00
C ARG A 10 -17.81 -0.44 15.64
N ALA A 11 -16.77 -0.68 16.43
CA ALA A 11 -15.43 -0.19 16.15
C ALA A 11 -15.03 -0.58 14.72
N VAL A 12 -14.68 0.42 13.90
CA VAL A 12 -14.17 0.22 12.54
C VAL A 12 -12.79 -0.40 12.68
N GLN A 13 -12.70 -1.71 12.46
CA GLN A 13 -11.40 -2.38 12.37
C GLN A 13 -10.66 -1.83 11.14
N PRO A 14 -9.34 -1.59 11.24
CA PRO A 14 -8.57 -1.16 10.09
C PRO A 14 -8.68 -2.23 9.01
N SER A 15 -9.06 -1.81 7.80
CA SER A 15 -9.09 -2.70 6.64
C SER A 15 -7.68 -3.26 6.39
N VAL A 16 -7.57 -4.54 6.08
CA VAL A 16 -6.31 -5.19 5.64
C VAL A 16 -5.67 -4.42 4.48
N ALA A 17 -6.50 -3.80 3.63
CA ALA A 17 -6.03 -2.93 2.55
C ALA A 17 -5.27 -1.71 3.08
N ALA A 18 -5.80 -1.03 4.11
CA ALA A 18 -5.16 0.13 4.73
C ALA A 18 -3.85 -0.25 5.45
N ALA A 19 -3.82 -1.39 6.12
CA ALA A 19 -2.58 -1.90 6.74
C ALA A 19 -1.50 -2.18 5.69
N THR A 20 -1.89 -2.73 4.52
CA THR A 20 -0.95 -2.98 3.43
C THR A 20 -0.45 -1.69 2.78
N THR A 21 -1.31 -0.68 2.63
CA THR A 21 -0.94 0.65 2.12
C THR A 21 0.13 1.28 3.01
N ASN A 22 -0.10 1.33 4.32
CA ASN A 22 0.86 1.90 5.28
C ASN A 22 2.21 1.14 5.25
N GLN A 23 2.18 -0.18 5.07
CA GLN A 23 3.40 -0.99 4.97
C GLN A 23 4.18 -0.69 3.68
N LEU A 24 3.50 -0.48 2.56
CA LEU A 24 4.13 -0.10 1.30
C LEU A 24 4.76 1.29 1.40
N GLU A 25 4.05 2.27 1.99
CA GLU A 25 4.58 3.61 2.21
C GLU A 25 5.84 3.61 3.08
N GLN A 26 5.84 2.85 4.18
CA GLN A 26 7.03 2.71 5.02
C GLN A 26 8.19 2.08 4.25
N THR A 27 7.92 1.02 3.49
CA THR A 27 8.95 0.33 2.69
C THR A 27 9.54 1.24 1.61
N ILE A 28 8.74 2.09 0.99
CA ILE A 28 9.18 3.10 0.02
C ILE A 28 10.13 4.09 0.68
N ALA A 29 9.75 4.63 1.85
CA ALA A 29 10.58 5.57 2.59
C ALA A 29 11.95 4.96 2.97
N ASP A 30 11.94 3.72 3.46
CA ASP A 30 13.17 3.00 3.83
C ASP A 30 14.08 2.75 2.62
N CYS A 31 13.51 2.39 1.46
CA CYS A 31 14.27 2.19 0.24
C CYS A 31 14.92 3.50 -0.24
N HIS A 32 14.20 4.62 -0.19
CA HIS A 32 14.75 5.92 -0.56
C HIS A 32 15.87 6.36 0.38
N ALA A 33 15.72 6.15 1.69
CA ALA A 33 16.79 6.41 2.66
C ALA A 33 18.06 5.60 2.33
N ARG A 34 17.93 4.30 2.09
CA ARG A 34 19.05 3.42 1.72
C ARG A 34 19.66 3.77 0.37
N ALA A 35 18.85 4.19 -0.59
CA ALA A 35 19.33 4.67 -1.88
C ALA A 35 20.22 5.91 -1.73
N LYS A 36 19.81 6.82 -0.85
CA LYS A 36 20.57 8.04 -0.52
C LYS A 36 21.88 7.70 0.17
N ASP A 37 21.86 6.88 1.21
CA ASP A 37 23.07 6.47 1.94
C ASP A 37 24.08 5.76 0.99
N ALA A 38 23.58 4.89 0.11
CA ALA A 38 24.40 4.21 -0.90
C ALA A 38 25.00 5.19 -1.92
N ALA A 39 24.23 6.20 -2.37
CA ALA A 39 24.74 7.23 -3.27
C ALA A 39 25.81 8.10 -2.59
N GLU A 40 25.60 8.51 -1.34
CA GLU A 40 26.54 9.32 -0.56
C GLU A 40 27.85 8.59 -0.28
N SER A 41 27.81 7.27 -0.13
CA SER A 41 29.01 6.43 -0.01
C SER A 41 29.68 6.07 -1.35
N GLY A 42 29.09 6.49 -2.48
CA GLY A 42 29.61 6.22 -3.83
C GLY A 42 29.24 4.85 -4.40
N ASP A 43 28.46 4.02 -3.70
CA ASP A 43 27.93 2.76 -4.23
C ASP A 43 26.68 3.02 -5.09
N ILE A 44 26.93 3.47 -6.32
CA ILE A 44 25.89 3.77 -7.31
C ILE A 44 25.07 2.51 -7.65
N SER A 45 25.70 1.33 -7.64
CA SER A 45 25.01 0.07 -7.95
C SER A 45 24.00 -0.30 -6.87
N ALA A 46 24.36 -0.16 -5.60
CA ALA A 46 23.42 -0.36 -4.49
C ALA A 46 22.33 0.70 -4.50
N SER A 47 22.67 1.97 -4.74
CA SER A 47 21.69 3.05 -4.85
C SER A 47 20.64 2.75 -5.91
N ALA A 48 21.06 2.36 -7.12
CA ALA A 48 20.16 2.01 -8.21
C ALA A 48 19.22 0.84 -7.84
N ARG A 49 19.73 -0.20 -7.16
CA ARG A 49 18.90 -1.33 -6.69
C ARG A 49 17.82 -0.87 -5.72
N TRP A 50 18.16 0.02 -4.78
CA TRP A 50 17.20 0.54 -3.81
C TRP A 50 16.15 1.45 -4.46
N ILE A 51 16.55 2.27 -5.45
CA ILE A 51 15.61 3.08 -6.23
C ILE A 51 14.60 2.19 -6.98
N LEU A 52 15.08 1.15 -7.68
CA LEU A 52 14.19 0.23 -8.39
C LEU A 52 13.22 -0.49 -7.43
N ALA A 53 13.68 -0.85 -6.24
CA ALA A 53 12.83 -1.44 -5.20
C ALA A 53 11.75 -0.45 -4.70
N ALA A 54 12.09 0.83 -4.50
CA ALA A 54 11.12 1.85 -4.14
C ALA A 54 10.05 2.02 -5.24
N LEU A 55 10.48 2.13 -6.51
CA LEU A 55 9.59 2.29 -7.65
C LEU A 55 8.61 1.11 -7.84
N ASP A 56 9.04 -0.14 -7.58
CA ASP A 56 8.10 -1.28 -7.63
C ASP A 56 7.04 -1.19 -6.52
N ASN A 57 7.41 -0.73 -5.33
CA ASN A 57 6.44 -0.54 -4.25
C ASN A 57 5.49 0.64 -4.54
N GLU A 58 5.98 1.74 -5.13
CA GLU A 58 5.15 2.86 -5.59
C GLU A 58 4.14 2.39 -6.65
N ARG A 59 4.58 1.58 -7.62
CA ARG A 59 3.69 0.97 -8.63
C ARG A 59 2.60 0.11 -7.99
N ARG A 60 2.94 -0.67 -6.95
CA ARG A 60 1.97 -1.50 -6.21
C ARG A 60 0.99 -0.67 -5.38
N LEU A 61 1.46 0.45 -4.82
CA LEU A 61 0.65 1.40 -4.08
C LEU A 61 -0.36 2.08 -5.01
N ALA A 62 0.09 2.53 -6.19
CA ALA A 62 -0.73 3.16 -7.22
C ALA A 62 -1.68 2.18 -7.93
N GLY A 63 -1.29 0.90 -8.05
CA GLY A 63 -2.08 -0.15 -8.71
C GLY A 63 -3.33 -0.61 -7.95
N ARG A 64 -3.67 0.01 -6.82
CA ARG A 64 -4.85 -0.33 -6.01
C ARG A 64 -6.10 0.44 -6.44
N GLY A 65 -6.49 0.28 -7.70
CA GLY A 65 -7.86 0.60 -8.14
C GLY A 65 -8.86 -0.49 -7.73
N PRO A 66 -10.19 -0.23 -7.78
CA PRO A 66 -11.18 -1.27 -7.57
C PRO A 66 -10.92 -2.42 -8.55
N GLN A 67 -10.62 -3.61 -8.05
CA GLN A 67 -10.54 -4.79 -8.92
C GLN A 67 -11.96 -5.15 -9.35
N VAL A 68 -12.34 -4.73 -10.56
CA VAL A 68 -13.62 -5.10 -11.16
C VAL A 68 -13.49 -6.52 -11.69
N LEU A 69 -14.07 -7.50 -10.96
CA LEU A 69 -14.25 -8.84 -11.47
C LEU A 69 -15.23 -8.79 -12.65
N GLN A 70 -14.73 -8.77 -13.88
CA GLN A 70 -15.57 -8.90 -15.06
C GLN A 70 -15.98 -10.36 -15.22
N ILE A 71 -17.16 -10.71 -14.69
CA ILE A 71 -17.79 -11.99 -15.03
C ILE A 71 -18.22 -11.89 -16.49
N ILE A 72 -17.49 -12.56 -17.38
CA ILE A 72 -17.95 -12.77 -18.75
C ILE A 72 -19.14 -13.73 -18.67
N LYS A 73 -20.36 -13.23 -18.96
CA LYS A 73 -21.52 -14.11 -19.08
C LYS A 73 -21.32 -15.00 -20.32
N PRO A 74 -21.46 -16.34 -20.21
CA PRO A 74 -21.42 -17.22 -21.38
C PRO A 74 -22.58 -16.87 -22.30
N ARG A 75 -22.31 -16.80 -23.61
CA ARG A 75 -23.36 -16.64 -24.63
C ARG A 75 -23.88 -18.03 -24.96
N GLY A 76 -25.04 -18.37 -24.42
CA GLY A 76 -25.81 -19.60 -24.65
C GLY A 76 -27.27 -19.34 -24.34
#